data_AF-A0A9X1TU60-F1
#
_entry.id   AF-A0A9X1TU60-F1
#
_cell.length_a   1.000
_cell.length_b   1.000
_cell.length_c   1.000
_cell.angle_alpha   90.00
_cell.angle_beta   90.00
_cell.angle_gamma   90.00
#
_symmetry.space_group_name_H-M   'P 1'
#
loop_
_entity.id
_entity.type
_entity.pdbx_description
1 polymer ?
#
loop_
_entity_poly.entity_id
_entity_poly.type
_entity_poly.pdbx_seq_one_letter_code
_entity_poly.pdbx_strand_id
1 'polypeptide(L)'
;MRDLLHGFFDILKAKIACNRIMKPTINIEYCPKCGWLLRSAWMAQELLTTFTDDLHAVQLTPSEVAGRYIISLNEETIWDRKREGHFPEPKEIKQLVRDRIDPDRDLGHSDRKTL
;
A
#
# COMPACT_ATOMS: atom_id res chain seq x y z
N MET A 1 -0.95 -6.74 -42.32
CA MET A 1 -1.54 -5.68 -41.46
C MET A 1 -2.46 -6.23 -40.35
N ARG A 2 -2.82 -7.54 -40.33
CA ARG A 2 -3.60 -8.17 -39.24
C ARG A 2 -2.73 -8.77 -38.11
N ASP A 3 -1.47 -9.07 -38.40
CA ASP A 3 -0.54 -9.72 -37.44
C ASP A 3 0.01 -8.76 -36.37
N LEU A 4 0.18 -7.48 -36.71
CA LEU A 4 0.65 -6.45 -35.76
C LEU A 4 -0.40 -6.11 -34.68
N LEU A 5 -1.69 -6.24 -34.98
CA LEU A 5 -2.77 -5.98 -34.02
C LEU A 5 -2.99 -7.15 -33.04
N HIS A 6 -2.71 -8.39 -33.46
CA HIS A 6 -2.73 -9.56 -32.56
C HIS A 6 -1.61 -9.48 -31.52
N GLY A 7 -0.38 -9.17 -31.95
CA GLY A 7 0.76 -9.01 -31.03
C GLY A 7 0.55 -7.90 -29.99
N PHE A 8 -0.10 -6.79 -30.34
CA PHE A 8 -0.43 -5.73 -29.39
C PHE A 8 -1.45 -6.17 -28.33
N PHE A 9 -2.48 -6.91 -28.75
CA PHE A 9 -3.47 -7.48 -27.83
C PHE A 9 -2.88 -8.53 -26.89
N ASP A 10 -1.94 -9.34 -27.37
CA ASP A 10 -1.26 -10.35 -26.57
C ASP A 10 -0.30 -9.70 -25.55
N ILE A 11 0.42 -8.65 -25.94
CA ILE A 11 1.24 -7.85 -25.02
C ILE A 11 0.37 -7.18 -23.94
N LEU A 12 -0.79 -6.63 -24.33
CA LEU A 12 -1.70 -5.99 -23.37
C LEU A 12 -2.28 -6.99 -22.38
N LYS A 13 -2.70 -8.17 -22.85
CA LYS A 13 -3.16 -9.28 -21.98
C LYS A 13 -2.05 -9.78 -21.06
N ALA A 14 -0.83 -9.95 -21.57
CA ALA A 14 0.33 -10.34 -20.77
C ALA A 14 0.69 -9.29 -19.72
N LYS A 15 0.61 -8.00 -20.05
CA LYS A 15 0.84 -6.89 -19.11
C LYS A 15 -0.23 -6.83 -18.03
N ILE A 16 -1.50 -7.02 -18.39
CA ILE A 16 -2.62 -7.10 -17.42
C ILE A 16 -2.49 -8.33 -16.52
N ALA A 17 -2.11 -9.48 -17.07
CA ALA A 17 -1.88 -10.70 -16.30
C ALA A 17 -0.66 -10.57 -15.37
N CYS A 18 0.45 -9.99 -15.84
CA CYS A 18 1.63 -9.71 -15.02
C CYS A 18 1.30 -8.77 -13.85
N ASN A 19 0.47 -7.76 -14.10
CA ASN A 19 0.00 -6.84 -13.05
C ASN A 19 -0.94 -7.52 -12.03
N ARG A 20 -1.53 -8.68 -12.35
CA ARG A 20 -2.28 -9.53 -11.41
C ARG A 20 -1.43 -10.59 -10.72
N ILE A 21 -0.23 -10.90 -11.22
CA ILE A 21 0.68 -11.90 -10.66
C ILE A 21 1.66 -11.26 -9.66
N MET A 22 1.94 -9.96 -9.77
CA MET A 22 2.83 -9.27 -8.85
C MET A 22 2.10 -8.80 -7.59
N LYS A 23 2.48 -9.37 -6.44
CA LYS A 23 2.06 -8.88 -5.12
C LYS A 23 2.44 -7.39 -4.99
N PRO A 24 1.55 -6.51 -4.49
CA PRO A 24 1.86 -5.08 -4.39
C PRO A 24 2.90 -4.79 -3.31
N THR A 25 3.55 -3.64 -3.45
CA THR A 25 4.51 -3.12 -2.48
C THR A 25 3.95 -1.90 -1.79
N ILE A 26 4.07 -1.83 -0.46
CA ILE A 26 3.74 -0.62 0.29
C ILE A 26 5.00 0.21 0.45
N ASN A 27 4.91 1.53 0.26
CA ASN A 27 5.96 2.47 0.63
C ASN A 27 5.47 3.41 1.72
N ILE A 28 6.23 3.51 2.81
CA ILE A 28 6.01 4.47 3.90
C ILE A 28 7.11 5.51 3.79
N GLU A 29 6.79 6.65 3.19
CA GLU A 29 7.68 7.80 3.11
C GLU A 29 7.56 8.63 4.39
N TYR A 30 8.65 8.77 5.16
CA TYR A 30 8.61 9.40 6.48
C TYR A 30 9.73 10.44 6.68
N CYS A 31 9.44 11.49 7.45
CA CYS A 31 10.44 12.47 7.88
C CYS A 31 11.39 11.86 8.94
N PRO A 32 12.69 11.64 8.64
CA PRO A 32 13.63 11.10 9.63
C PRO A 32 13.95 12.12 10.73
N LYS A 33 14.03 13.41 10.39
CA LYS A 33 14.31 14.52 11.34
C LYS A 33 13.21 14.71 12.39
N CYS A 34 12.01 14.18 12.13
CA CYS A 34 10.85 14.29 12.99
C CYS A 34 10.76 13.12 14.02
N GLY A 35 11.67 12.15 13.96
CA GLY A 35 11.67 10.99 14.85
C GLY A 35 10.62 9.92 14.49
N TRP A 36 10.11 9.93 13.25
CA TRP A 36 8.97 9.07 12.86
C TRP A 36 9.36 7.69 12.32
N LEU A 37 10.64 7.31 12.37
CA LEU A 37 11.10 5.97 11.98
C LEU A 37 10.37 4.88 12.77
N LEU A 38 10.30 4.99 14.11
CA LEU A 38 9.69 3.95 14.94
C LEU A 38 8.21 3.73 14.62
N ARG A 39 7.46 4.81 14.41
CA ARG A 39 6.05 4.73 13.97
C ARG A 39 5.93 4.05 12.62
N SER A 40 6.80 4.40 11.68
CA SER A 40 6.82 3.82 10.32
C SER A 40 7.15 2.32 10.36
N ALA A 41 8.15 1.94 11.15
CA ALA A 41 8.56 0.55 11.33
C ALA A 41 7.48 -0.29 12.01
N TRP A 42 6.79 0.26 13.02
CA TRP A 42 5.65 -0.42 13.64
C TRP A 42 4.50 -0.62 12.65
N MET A 43 4.12 0.42 11.89
CA MET A 43 3.10 0.29 10.84
C MET A 43 3.50 -0.77 9.80
N ALA A 44 4.78 -0.85 9.41
CA ALA A 44 5.26 -1.89 8.51
C ALA A 44 5.09 -3.31 9.10
N GLN A 45 5.36 -3.50 10.40
CA GLN A 45 5.12 -4.78 11.08
C GLN A 45 3.64 -5.14 11.11
N GLU A 46 2.76 -4.18 11.39
CA GLU A 46 1.31 -4.37 11.38
C GLU A 46 0.82 -4.87 10.01
N LEU A 47 1.35 -4.30 8.93
CA LEU A 47 0.99 -4.65 7.55
C LEU A 47 1.56 -6.01 7.15
N LEU A 48 2.83 -6.28 7.40
CA LEU A 48 3.46 -7.57 7.07
C LEU A 48 2.88 -8.74 7.87
N THR A 49 2.43 -8.49 9.10
CA THR A 49 1.74 -9.50 9.92
C THR A 49 0.32 -9.77 9.42
N THR A 50 -0.36 -8.77 8.87
CA THR A 50 -1.76 -8.91 8.41
C THR A 50 -1.83 -9.50 7.00
N PHE A 51 -0.91 -9.12 6.12
CA PHE A 51 -0.94 -9.42 4.68
C PHE A 51 0.28 -10.25 4.25
N THR A 52 0.68 -11.21 5.07
CA THR A 52 1.92 -11.99 4.91
C THR A 52 2.05 -12.63 3.53
N ASP A 53 0.94 -13.15 2.99
CA ASP A 53 0.92 -13.82 1.69
C ASP A 53 0.51 -12.89 0.54
N ASP A 54 0.12 -11.65 0.82
CA ASP A 54 -0.46 -10.75 -0.18
C ASP A 54 0.49 -9.64 -0.61
N LEU A 55 1.40 -9.21 0.27
CA LEU A 55 2.37 -8.16 -0.03
C LEU A 55 3.68 -8.74 -0.57
N HIS A 56 4.31 -8.00 -1.49
CA HIS A 56 5.68 -8.28 -1.91
C HIS A 56 6.67 -7.73 -0.89
N ALA A 57 6.46 -6.49 -0.46
CA ALA A 57 7.32 -5.79 0.47
C ALA A 57 6.59 -4.61 1.15
N VAL A 58 7.12 -4.19 2.30
CA VAL A 58 6.86 -2.87 2.87
C VAL A 58 8.19 -2.13 2.98
N GLN A 59 8.30 -1.01 2.29
CA GLN A 59 9.50 -0.19 2.23
C GLN A 59 9.36 1.01 3.16
N LEU A 60 10.47 1.37 3.81
CA LEU A 60 10.59 2.59 4.60
C LEU A 60 11.52 3.54 3.86
N THR A 61 10.98 4.65 3.37
CA THR A 61 11.75 5.64 2.60
C THR A 61 11.90 6.94 3.41
N PRO A 62 13.12 7.33 3.80
CA PRO A 62 13.35 8.64 4.40
C PRO A 62 13.01 9.77 3.40
N SER A 63 12.25 10.76 3.84
CA SER A 63 11.96 11.97 3.07
C SER A 63 12.90 13.10 3.43
N GLU A 64 13.30 13.89 2.42
CA GLU A 64 13.96 15.17 2.64
C GLU A 64 12.97 16.27 3.11
N VAL A 65 11.66 16.04 2.94
CA VAL A 65 10.62 17.02 3.30
C VAL A 65 10.25 16.87 4.78
N ALA A 66 10.48 17.93 5.55
CA ALA A 66 10.08 18.00 6.95
C ALA A 66 8.56 17.82 7.10
N GLY A 67 8.15 16.97 8.05
CA GLY A 67 6.74 16.71 8.34
C GLY A 67 6.03 15.79 7.33
N ARG A 68 6.76 15.19 6.38
CA ARG A 68 6.24 14.18 5.45
C ARG A 68 5.94 12.87 6.17
N TYR A 69 4.75 12.36 5.94
CA TYR A 69 4.35 10.99 6.27
C TYR A 69 3.28 10.56 5.27
N ILE A 70 3.68 9.79 4.26
CA ILE A 70 2.82 9.29 3.18
C ILE A 70 2.91 7.77 3.15
N ILE A 71 1.78 7.12 2.93
CA ILE A 71 1.71 5.68 2.66
C ILE A 71 1.15 5.51 1.25
N SER A 72 1.85 4.75 0.41
CA SER A 72 1.38 4.37 -0.92
C SER A 72 1.35 2.85 -1.09
N LEU A 73 0.39 2.37 -1.89
CA LEU A 73 0.33 1.01 -2.40
C LEU A 73 0.75 1.06 -3.87
N ASN A 74 1.92 0.53 -4.19
CA ASN A 74 2.63 0.79 -5.43
C ASN A 74 2.76 2.32 -5.65
N GLU A 75 2.18 2.82 -6.74
CA GLU A 75 2.19 4.24 -7.13
C GLU A 75 1.00 5.03 -6.56
N GLU A 76 0.01 4.35 -5.95
CA GLU A 76 -1.19 4.99 -5.44
C GLU A 76 -1.02 5.44 -3.99
N THR A 77 -1.16 6.73 -3.71
CA THR A 77 -1.19 7.24 -2.33
C THR A 77 -2.49 6.82 -1.65
N ILE A 78 -2.37 6.06 -0.55
CA ILE A 78 -3.50 5.63 0.27
C ILE A 78 -3.64 6.44 1.55
N TRP A 79 -2.58 7.12 1.99
CA TRP A 79 -2.61 8.02 3.14
C TRP A 79 -1.65 9.19 2.99
N ASP A 80 -2.09 10.40 3.35
CA ASP A 80 -1.24 11.58 3.49
C ASP A 80 -1.56 12.28 4.81
N ARG A 81 -0.65 12.17 5.79
CA ARG A 81 -0.81 12.77 7.12
C ARG A 81 -1.12 14.27 7.07
N LYS A 82 -0.63 15.00 6.07
CA LYS A 82 -0.90 16.43 5.95
C LYS A 82 -2.34 16.70 5.49
N ARG A 83 -2.91 15.84 4.65
CA ARG A 83 -4.30 15.93 4.18
C ARG A 83 -5.28 15.49 5.26
N GLU A 84 -5.00 14.36 5.90
CA GLU A 84 -5.88 13.79 6.94
C GLU A 84 -5.76 14.53 8.28
N GLY A 85 -4.68 15.29 8.49
CA GLY A 85 -4.48 16.08 9.71
C GLY A 85 -4.05 15.28 10.94
N HIS A 86 -4.00 13.94 10.85
CA HIS A 86 -3.50 13.05 11.90
C HIS A 86 -2.61 11.94 11.35
N PHE A 87 -1.95 11.21 12.25
CA PHE A 87 -1.28 9.97 11.88
C PHE A 87 -2.30 8.86 11.71
N PRO A 88 -2.08 7.94 10.75
CA PRO A 88 -2.99 6.83 10.57
C PRO A 88 -2.94 5.87 11.75
N GLU A 89 -4.10 5.34 12.10
CA GLU A 89 -4.21 4.16 12.94
C GLU A 89 -4.02 2.88 12.09
N PRO A 90 -3.46 1.78 12.64
CA PRO A 90 -3.22 0.56 11.88
C PRO A 90 -4.48 0.01 11.21
N LYS A 91 -5.63 0.12 11.89
CA LYS A 91 -6.91 -0.31 11.36
C LYS A 91 -7.25 0.39 10.04
N GLU A 92 -7.08 1.71 9.97
CA GLU A 92 -7.41 2.49 8.79
C GLU A 92 -6.59 2.05 7.58
N ILE A 93 -5.28 1.86 7.78
CA ILE A 93 -4.39 1.46 6.69
C ILE A 93 -4.66 0.01 6.28
N LYS A 94 -4.91 -0.90 7.23
CA LYS A 94 -5.27 -2.28 6.89
C LYS A 94 -6.54 -2.34 6.04
N GLN A 95 -7.55 -1.56 6.39
CA GLN A 95 -8.79 -1.47 5.60
C GLN A 95 -8.51 -0.91 4.20
N LEU A 96 -7.79 0.22 4.09
CA LEU A 96 -7.46 0.83 2.80
C LEU A 96 -6.63 -0.08 1.87
N VAL A 97 -5.74 -0.89 2.45
CA VAL A 97 -4.96 -1.90 1.72
C VAL A 97 -5.86 -3.04 1.28
N ARG A 98 -6.66 -3.63 2.20
CA ARG A 98 -7.61 -4.72 1.90
C ARG A 98 -8.55 -4.33 0.78
N ASP A 99 -9.17 -3.16 0.86
CA ASP A 99 -10.13 -2.66 -0.13
C ASP A 99 -9.52 -2.57 -1.55
N ARG A 100 -8.19 -2.53 -1.68
CA ARG A 100 -7.47 -2.50 -2.97
C ARG A 100 -6.99 -3.86 -3.45
N ILE A 101 -6.68 -4.78 -2.54
CA ILE A 101 -6.03 -6.05 -2.90
C ILE A 101 -6.98 -7.25 -2.81
N ASP A 102 -7.91 -7.24 -1.87
CA ASP A 102 -8.87 -8.32 -1.60
C ASP A 102 -10.11 -7.76 -0.87
N PRO A 103 -11.02 -7.04 -1.57
CA PRO A 103 -12.13 -6.30 -0.96
C PRO A 103 -13.04 -7.16 -0.07
N ASP A 104 -13.18 -8.44 -0.40
CA ASP A 104 -14.11 -9.37 0.26
C ASP A 104 -13.52 -9.99 1.54
N ARG A 105 -12.24 -9.75 1.84
CA ARG A 105 -11.57 -10.29 3.04
C ARG A 105 -12.05 -9.63 4.33
N ASP A 106 -12.45 -10.45 5.30
CA ASP A 106 -12.72 -10.02 6.67
C ASP A 106 -11.41 -9.77 7.44
N LEU A 107 -11.25 -8.57 8.01
CA LEU A 107 -10.13 -8.21 8.89
C LEU A 107 -10.47 -8.32 10.38
N GLY A 108 -11.60 -8.94 10.71
CA GLY A 108 -12.06 -9.22 12.06
C GLY A 108 -12.26 -7.95 12.88
N HIS A 109 -11.47 -7.78 13.94
CA HIS A 109 -11.57 -6.61 14.81
C HIS A 109 -11.29 -5.30 14.08
N SER A 110 -10.55 -5.34 12.97
CA SER A 110 -10.28 -4.14 12.18
C SER A 110 -11.50 -3.68 11.39
N ASP A 111 -12.51 -4.51 11.13
CA ASP A 111 -13.73 -4.09 10.41
C ASP A 111 -14.88 -3.66 11.32
N ARG A 112 -14.80 -3.96 12.62
CA ARG A 112 -15.83 -3.57 13.58
C ARG A 112 -15.72 -2.08 13.88
N LYS A 113 -16.81 -1.33 13.78
CA LYS A 113 -16.87 0.02 14.37
C LYS A 113 -16.74 -0.13 15.89
N THR A 114 -15.73 0.52 16.47
CA THR A 114 -15.67 0.70 17.92
C THR A 114 -16.83 1.64 18.25
N LEU A 115 -17.83 1.12 18.98
CA LEU A 115 -18.98 1.89 19.46
C LEU A 115 -18.54 2.94 20.49
#